data_AF-A0A3S9P9Q1-F1
#
_entry.id   AF-A0A3S9P9Q1-F1
#
_cell.length_a   1.000
_cell.length_b   1.000
_cell.length_c   1.000
_cell.angle_alpha   90.00
_cell.angle_beta   90.00
_cell.angle_gamma   90.00
#
_symmetry.space_group_name_H-M   'P 1'
#
loop_
_entity.id
_entity.type
_entity.pdbx_description
1 polymer ?
#
loop_
_entity_poly.entity_id
_entity_poly.type
_entity_poly.pdbx_seq_one_letter_code
_entity_poly.pdbx_strand_id
1 'polypeptide(L)'
;MPIAVLTQAVISAISIPTEADNINIYLKDGELVSISRKELKEKKSTNELIVYKRDKELVEIKASDIDYIRYESLDTYDKTVDFVKEYNIMVNDLDEHVLNYYNTKRYKKSRTSQTLAVAGWTLAIVANPLFWAVAPIPTTQAIMTMRSANKKYVVGGKEWKEVKKAQKAKIKELKQKAKEEQSS
;
A
#
# COMPACT_ATOMS: atom_id res chain seq x y z
N MET A 1 -28.39 -0.34 -19.75
CA MET A 1 -28.07 0.13 -18.38
C MET A 1 -27.55 -0.95 -17.42
N PRO A 2 -28.06 -2.20 -17.34
CA PRO A 2 -27.51 -3.19 -16.40
C PRO A 2 -26.09 -3.66 -16.76
N ILE A 3 -25.77 -3.72 -18.06
CA ILE A 3 -24.46 -4.16 -18.58
C ILE A 3 -23.33 -3.20 -18.14
N ALA A 4 -23.57 -1.88 -18.11
CA ALA A 4 -22.57 -0.88 -17.72
C ALA A 4 -22.24 -0.93 -16.22
N VAL A 5 -23.23 -1.26 -15.39
CA VAL A 5 -23.05 -1.40 -13.93
C VAL A 5 -22.30 -2.70 -13.61
N LEU A 6 -22.61 -3.78 -14.32
CA LEU A 6 -21.92 -5.07 -14.18
C LEU A 6 -20.47 -4.98 -14.67
N THR A 7 -20.18 -4.32 -15.78
CA THR A 7 -18.79 -4.12 -16.22
C THR A 7 -18.01 -3.24 -15.25
N GLN A 8 -18.58 -2.15 -14.72
CA GLN A 8 -17.93 -1.36 -13.65
C GLN A 8 -17.63 -2.19 -12.39
N ALA A 9 -18.55 -3.08 -11.98
CA ALA A 9 -18.37 -3.94 -10.82
C ALA A 9 -17.24 -4.97 -11.03
N VAL A 10 -17.21 -5.64 -12.18
CA VAL A 10 -16.14 -6.59 -12.54
C VAL A 10 -14.79 -5.87 -12.67
N ILE A 11 -14.77 -4.69 -13.30
CA ILE A 11 -13.58 -3.83 -13.40
C ILE A 11 -13.05 -3.39 -12.04
N SER A 12 -13.92 -3.17 -11.05
CA SER A 12 -13.49 -2.82 -9.69
C SER A 12 -12.86 -4.00 -8.94
N ALA A 13 -13.21 -5.23 -9.32
CA ALA A 13 -12.81 -6.47 -8.67
C ALA A 13 -11.55 -7.11 -9.26
N ILE A 14 -11.19 -6.81 -10.52
CA ILE A 14 -9.90 -7.23 -11.07
C ILE A 14 -8.82 -6.43 -10.34
N SER A 15 -7.98 -7.14 -9.58
CA SER A 15 -6.78 -6.63 -8.94
C SER A 15 -5.72 -6.34 -9.99
N ILE A 16 -5.94 -5.30 -10.81
CA ILE A 16 -4.91 -4.76 -11.70
C ILE A 16 -3.86 -4.09 -10.79
N PRO A 17 -2.61 -4.57 -10.75
CA PRO A 17 -1.55 -3.88 -10.02
C PRO A 17 -1.40 -2.49 -10.65
N THR A 18 -1.57 -1.45 -9.83
CA THR A 18 -1.43 -0.06 -10.27
C THR A 18 -0.13 0.53 -9.76
N GLU A 19 0.27 1.69 -10.28
CA GLU A 19 1.39 2.47 -9.74
C GLU A 19 1.28 2.73 -8.22
N ALA A 20 0.07 2.65 -7.64
CA ALA A 20 -0.15 2.71 -6.20
C ALA A 20 0.43 1.51 -5.42
N ASP A 21 0.53 0.34 -6.06
CA ASP A 21 0.99 -0.90 -5.45
C ASP A 21 2.44 -1.24 -5.82
N ASN A 22 3.08 -0.39 -6.63
CA ASN A 22 4.39 -0.61 -7.23
C ASN A 22 5.43 0.40 -6.74
N ILE A 23 6.70 0.06 -6.96
CA ILE A 23 7.84 0.95 -6.82
C ILE A 23 7.97 1.72 -8.14
N ASN A 24 7.81 3.04 -8.11
CA ASN A 24 7.88 3.88 -9.31
C ASN A 24 9.28 4.50 -9.39
N ILE A 25 10.09 3.99 -10.32
CA ILE A 25 11.48 4.38 -10.55
C ILE A 25 11.51 5.36 -11.71
N TYR A 26 12.01 6.57 -11.46
CA TYR A 26 12.21 7.58 -12.48
C TYR A 26 13.67 7.56 -12.90
N LEU A 27 13.93 7.29 -14.18
CA LEU A 27 15.26 7.29 -14.77
C LEU A 27 15.64 8.72 -15.20
N LYS A 28 16.95 8.98 -15.28
CA LYS A 28 17.49 10.28 -15.75
C LYS A 28 17.06 10.64 -17.17
N ASP A 29 16.75 9.63 -17.97
CA ASP A 29 16.30 9.78 -19.36
C ASP A 29 14.82 10.18 -19.46
N GLY A 30 14.13 10.33 -18.31
CA GLY A 30 12.72 10.71 -18.22
C GLY A 30 11.74 9.53 -18.28
N GLU A 31 12.24 8.31 -18.45
CA GLU A 31 11.43 7.09 -18.44
C GLU A 31 10.99 6.72 -17.01
N LEU A 32 9.74 6.24 -16.92
CA LEU A 32 9.14 5.73 -15.68
C LEU A 32 9.08 4.21 -15.75
N VAL A 33 9.77 3.54 -14.83
CA VAL A 33 9.66 2.09 -14.64
C VAL A 33 8.90 1.80 -13.35
N SER A 34 7.67 1.30 -13.51
CA SER A 34 6.87 0.81 -12.38
C SER A 34 7.14 -0.68 -12.17
N ILE A 35 7.67 -1.05 -11.00
CA ILE A 35 8.04 -2.43 -10.65
C ILE A 35 7.19 -2.91 -9.48
N SER A 36 6.50 -4.03 -9.65
CA SER A 36 5.80 -4.66 -8.53
C SER A 36 6.77 -5.41 -7.61
N ARG A 37 6.45 -5.53 -6.32
CA ARG A 37 7.29 -6.29 -5.37
C ARG A 37 7.54 -7.75 -5.81
N LYS A 38 6.60 -8.36 -6.55
CA LYS A 38 6.74 -9.75 -7.04
C LYS A 38 7.75 -9.86 -8.18
N GLU A 39 7.86 -8.82 -8.99
CA GLU A 39 8.81 -8.72 -10.09
C GLU A 39 10.23 -8.48 -9.57
N LEU A 40 10.37 -7.71 -8.49
CA LEU A 40 11.66 -7.41 -7.85
C LEU A 40 12.38 -8.71 -7.42
N LYS A 41 13.66 -8.81 -7.81
CA LYS A 41 14.55 -9.91 -7.40
C LYS A 41 15.61 -9.37 -6.45
N GLU A 42 15.19 -9.12 -5.21
CA GLU A 42 16.04 -8.59 -4.13
C GLU A 42 17.36 -9.38 -4.01
N LYS A 43 17.30 -10.72 -4.00
CA LYS A 43 18.49 -11.60 -3.89
C LYS A 43 19.46 -11.56 -5.08
N LYS A 44 19.02 -11.04 -6.23
CA LYS A 44 19.85 -10.91 -7.44
C LYS A 44 20.27 -9.46 -7.70
N SER A 45 19.68 -8.52 -6.97
CA SER A 45 20.03 -7.11 -7.06
C SER A 45 21.33 -6.89 -6.31
N THR A 46 22.19 -6.04 -6.86
CA THR A 46 23.47 -5.63 -6.26
C THR A 46 23.47 -4.13 -6.10
N ASN A 47 24.43 -3.57 -5.36
CA ASN A 47 24.52 -2.13 -5.08
C ASN A 47 24.53 -1.25 -6.36
N GLU A 48 24.85 -1.84 -7.50
CA GLU A 48 24.94 -1.18 -8.80
C GLU A 48 23.75 -1.48 -9.72
N LEU A 49 22.99 -2.55 -9.46
CA LEU A 49 21.98 -3.09 -10.37
C LEU A 49 20.71 -3.52 -9.63
N ILE A 50 19.58 -2.94 -10.02
CA ILE A 50 18.25 -3.40 -9.63
C ILE A 50 17.77 -4.42 -10.67
N VAL A 51 17.52 -5.66 -10.22
CA VAL A 51 17.05 -6.74 -11.09
C VAL A 51 15.58 -7.01 -10.85
N TYR A 52 14.78 -7.00 -11.92
CA TYR A 52 13.37 -7.38 -11.87
C TYR A 52 13.01 -8.34 -13.01
N LYS A 53 11.93 -9.10 -12.82
CA LYS A 53 11.47 -10.11 -13.77
C LYS A 53 10.18 -9.66 -14.44
N ARG A 54 10.20 -9.43 -15.75
CA ARG A 54 9.02 -9.09 -16.57
C ARG A 54 8.92 -10.08 -17.73
N ASP A 55 7.72 -10.59 -18.00
CA ASP A 55 7.44 -11.52 -19.13
C ASP A 55 8.40 -12.72 -19.24
N LYS A 56 8.81 -13.25 -18.08
CA LYS A 56 9.78 -14.35 -17.91
C LYS A 56 11.26 -13.99 -18.12
N GLU A 57 11.57 -12.77 -18.53
CA GLU A 57 12.92 -12.27 -18.70
C GLU A 57 13.40 -11.51 -17.47
N LEU A 58 14.72 -11.50 -17.24
CA LEU A 58 15.36 -10.69 -16.21
C LEU A 58 15.83 -9.40 -16.86
N VAL A 59 15.36 -8.28 -16.33
CA VAL A 59 15.73 -6.94 -16.76
C VAL A 59 16.52 -6.29 -15.63
N GLU A 60 17.58 -5.57 -16.00
CA GLU A 60 18.51 -4.94 -15.07
C GLU A 60 18.49 -3.42 -15.30
N ILE A 61 18.36 -2.66 -14.22
CA ILE A 61 18.46 -1.20 -14.22
C ILE A 61 19.69 -0.83 -13.41
N LYS A 62 20.59 -0.04 -13.98
CA LYS A 62 21.74 0.48 -13.22
C LYS A 62 21.26 1.53 -12.22
N ALA A 63 21.73 1.42 -10.99
CA ALA A 63 21.41 2.39 -9.94
C ALA A 63 21.87 3.82 -10.31
N SER A 64 22.94 3.95 -11.12
CA SER A 64 23.44 5.23 -11.64
C SER A 64 22.46 5.96 -12.55
N ASP A 65 21.57 5.23 -13.20
CA ASP A 65 20.66 5.74 -14.22
C ASP A 65 19.32 6.18 -13.59
N ILE A 66 19.14 5.88 -12.30
CA ILE A 66 17.99 6.27 -11.50
C ILE A 66 18.19 7.71 -10.99
N ASP A 67 17.19 8.55 -11.22
CA ASP A 67 17.15 9.91 -10.69
C ASP A 67 16.52 9.90 -9.28
N TYR A 68 15.29 9.40 -9.18
CA TYR A 68 14.60 9.25 -7.89
C TYR A 68 13.55 8.14 -7.92
N ILE A 69 13.16 7.69 -6.72
CA ILE A 69 12.08 6.72 -6.52
C ILE A 69 10.91 7.41 -5.81
N ARG A 70 9.69 7.25 -6.34
CA ARG A 70 8.47 7.77 -5.74
C ARG A 70 7.56 6.64 -5.30
N TYR A 71 6.94 6.82 -4.13
CA TYR A 71 5.93 5.91 -3.62
C TYR A 71 4.56 6.58 -3.58
N GLU A 72 3.56 5.87 -4.08
CA GLU A 72 2.17 6.33 -4.12
C GLU A 72 1.32 5.78 -2.95
N SER A 73 1.92 4.89 -2.15
CA SER A 73 1.28 4.17 -1.05
C SER A 73 2.25 3.98 0.11
N LEU A 74 1.78 4.28 1.33
CA LEU A 74 2.53 4.02 2.56
C LEU A 74 2.78 2.51 2.76
N ASP A 75 1.86 1.65 2.31
CA ASP A 75 2.01 0.20 2.47
C ASP A 75 3.13 -0.36 1.57
N THR A 76 3.39 0.26 0.43
CA THR A 76 4.49 -0.11 -0.48
C THR A 76 5.81 0.44 0.05
N TYR A 77 5.80 1.71 0.48
CA TYR A 77 6.96 2.34 1.12
C TYR A 77 7.47 1.54 2.32
N ASP A 78 6.61 1.24 3.31
CA ASP A 78 7.01 0.51 4.52
C ASP A 78 7.61 -0.88 4.25
N LYS A 79 7.32 -1.48 3.09
CA LYS A 79 7.79 -2.83 2.74
C LYS A 79 9.06 -2.85 1.89
N THR A 80 9.39 -1.73 1.25
CA THR A 80 10.41 -1.70 0.19
C THR A 80 11.43 -0.57 0.37
N VAL A 81 11.17 0.40 1.25
CA VAL A 81 12.08 1.53 1.46
C VAL A 81 13.43 1.10 2.03
N ASP A 82 13.47 0.13 2.95
CA ASP A 82 14.74 -0.32 3.54
C ASP A 82 15.64 -0.95 2.48
N PHE A 83 15.06 -1.76 1.60
CA PHE A 83 15.75 -2.27 0.42
C PHE A 83 16.29 -1.13 -0.43
N VAL A 84 15.46 -0.14 -0.81
CA VAL A 84 15.91 0.97 -1.66
C VAL A 84 16.98 1.85 -1.00
N LYS A 85 16.91 2.06 0.31
CA LYS A 85 17.90 2.85 1.07
C LYS A 85 19.27 2.18 1.11
N GLU A 86 19.35 0.86 1.05
CA GLU A 86 20.63 0.14 0.95
C GLU A 86 21.42 0.51 -0.34
N TYR A 87 20.72 0.98 -1.38
CA TYR A 87 21.32 1.38 -2.66
C TYR A 87 21.68 2.88 -2.74
N ASN A 88 21.49 3.65 -1.65
CA ASN A 88 21.78 5.08 -1.58
C ASN A 88 21.07 5.95 -2.65
N ILE A 89 19.92 5.48 -3.15
CA ILE A 89 19.09 6.16 -4.16
C ILE A 89 18.21 7.21 -3.45
N MET A 90 18.03 8.36 -4.08
CA MET A 90 17.14 9.41 -3.56
C MET A 90 15.68 8.95 -3.61
N VAL A 91 15.08 8.76 -2.42
CA VAL A 91 13.66 8.45 -2.27
C VAL A 91 12.90 9.75 -2.01
N ASN A 92 11.94 10.06 -2.87
CA ASN A 92 11.06 11.21 -2.64
C ASN A 92 10.14 10.93 -1.45
N ASP A 93 9.95 11.98 -0.63
CA ASP A 93 9.03 11.94 0.48
C ASP A 93 7.60 11.66 -0.01
N LEU A 94 6.85 10.91 0.80
CA LEU A 94 5.44 10.66 0.51
C LEU A 94 4.63 11.95 0.65
N ASP A 95 3.73 12.16 -0.30
CA ASP A 95 2.74 13.23 -0.23
C ASP A 95 1.98 13.18 1.09
N GLU A 96 1.78 14.35 1.72
CA GLU A 96 1.07 14.46 3.00
C GLU A 96 -0.34 13.86 2.94
N HIS A 97 -1.02 14.02 1.80
CA HIS A 97 -2.33 13.40 1.57
C HIS A 97 -2.28 11.86 1.69
N VAL A 98 -1.23 11.22 1.15
CA VAL A 98 -1.03 9.77 1.24
C VAL A 98 -0.76 9.37 2.69
N LEU A 99 0.10 10.11 3.39
CA LEU A 99 0.35 9.91 4.83
C LEU A 99 -0.94 10.03 5.64
N ASN A 100 -1.75 11.05 5.38
CA ASN A 100 -3.02 11.29 6.05
C ASN A 100 -4.01 10.14 5.80
N TYR A 101 -4.10 9.65 4.57
CA TYR A 101 -5.00 8.55 4.22
C TYR A 101 -4.60 7.24 4.93
N TYR A 102 -3.36 6.78 4.76
CA TYR A 102 -2.95 5.47 5.25
C TYR A 102 -2.85 5.43 6.77
N ASN A 103 -2.34 6.47 7.43
CA ASN A 103 -2.29 6.53 8.89
C ASN A 103 -3.68 6.57 9.51
N THR A 104 -4.60 7.37 8.94
CA THR A 104 -5.99 7.42 9.43
C THR A 104 -6.73 6.10 9.19
N LYS A 105 -6.47 5.41 8.07
CA LYS A 105 -7.01 4.07 7.78
C LYS A 105 -6.52 3.04 8.81
N ARG A 106 -5.21 3.00 9.09
CA ARG A 106 -4.61 2.11 10.10
C ARG A 106 -5.14 2.41 11.49
N TYR A 107 -5.20 3.68 11.88
CA TYR A 107 -5.73 4.12 13.16
C TYR A 107 -7.19 3.67 13.37
N LYS A 108 -8.06 3.90 12.39
CA LYS A 108 -9.47 3.47 12.48
C LYS A 108 -9.61 1.95 12.54
N LYS A 109 -8.83 1.21 11.76
CA LYS A 109 -8.80 -0.26 11.82
C LYS A 109 -8.38 -0.75 13.20
N SER A 110 -7.34 -0.15 13.78
CA SER A 110 -6.89 -0.46 15.14
C SER A 110 -7.99 -0.18 16.18
N ARG A 111 -8.70 0.95 16.09
CA ARG A 111 -9.84 1.25 16.98
C ARG A 111 -10.94 0.20 16.89
N THR A 112 -11.28 -0.27 15.70
CA THR A 112 -12.25 -1.36 15.52
C THR A 112 -11.75 -2.67 16.13
N SER A 113 -10.48 -3.02 15.94
CA SER A 113 -9.88 -4.19 16.60
C SER A 113 -9.86 -4.05 18.12
N GLN A 114 -9.63 -2.86 18.68
CA GLN A 114 -9.73 -2.59 20.12
C GLN A 114 -11.14 -2.86 20.64
N THR A 115 -12.18 -2.37 19.94
CA THR A 115 -13.56 -2.63 20.35
C THR A 115 -13.90 -4.12 20.32
N LEU A 116 -13.40 -4.86 19.33
CA LEU A 116 -13.57 -6.31 19.26
C LEU A 116 -12.80 -7.04 20.37
N ALA A 117 -11.61 -6.55 20.73
CA ALA A 117 -10.83 -7.11 21.83
C ALA A 117 -11.56 -6.95 23.15
N VAL A 118 -12.07 -5.74 23.45
CA VAL A 118 -12.86 -5.50 24.66
C VAL A 118 -14.10 -6.39 24.68
N ALA A 119 -14.86 -6.46 23.58
CA ALA A 119 -16.02 -7.34 23.50
C ALA A 119 -15.66 -8.82 23.71
N GLY A 120 -14.56 -9.28 23.11
CA GLY A 120 -14.06 -10.65 23.25
C GLY A 120 -13.69 -10.99 24.69
N TRP A 121 -12.98 -10.08 25.39
CA TRP A 121 -12.65 -10.24 26.81
C TRP A 121 -13.89 -10.19 27.70
N THR A 122 -14.85 -9.31 27.41
CA THR A 122 -16.12 -9.26 28.16
C THR A 122 -16.91 -10.56 28.02
N LEU A 123 -17.00 -11.14 26.81
CA LEU A 123 -17.66 -12.43 26.59
C LEU A 123 -16.94 -13.59 27.27
N ALA A 124 -15.61 -13.54 27.28
CA ALA A 124 -14.74 -14.48 27.99
C ALA A 124 -15.01 -14.49 29.51
N ILE A 125 -15.27 -13.33 30.10
CA ILE A 125 -15.51 -13.20 31.54
C ILE A 125 -16.96 -13.51 31.91
N VAL A 126 -17.92 -13.02 31.12
CA VAL A 126 -19.35 -13.00 31.51
C VAL A 126 -20.16 -14.18 30.94
N ALA A 127 -19.79 -14.68 29.75
CA ALA A 127 -20.64 -15.60 29.00
C ALA A 127 -20.06 -17.02 28.85
N ASN A 128 -18.84 -17.14 28.32
CA ASN A 128 -18.26 -18.46 28.04
C ASN A 128 -16.72 -18.44 28.07
N PRO A 129 -16.07 -19.26 28.91
CA PRO A 129 -14.62 -19.37 29.00
C PRO A 129 -13.91 -19.72 27.69
N LEU A 130 -14.59 -20.36 26.72
CA LEU A 130 -14.03 -20.65 25.40
C LEU A 130 -13.58 -19.38 24.64
N PHE A 131 -14.16 -18.22 24.95
CA PHE A 131 -13.74 -16.96 24.35
C PHE A 131 -12.33 -16.51 24.79
N TRP A 132 -11.78 -17.07 25.87
CA TRP A 132 -10.39 -16.80 26.29
C TRP A 132 -9.38 -17.25 25.23
N ALA A 133 -9.71 -18.28 24.45
CA ALA A 133 -8.84 -18.77 23.38
C ALA A 133 -8.77 -17.80 22.19
N VAL A 134 -9.83 -17.04 21.93
CA VAL A 134 -9.94 -16.16 20.74
C VAL A 134 -9.80 -14.67 21.04
N ALA A 135 -10.07 -14.22 22.26
CA ALA A 135 -9.94 -12.82 22.68
C ALA A 135 -8.53 -12.21 22.50
N PRO A 136 -7.42 -12.97 22.61
CA PRO A 136 -6.08 -12.43 22.34
C PRO A 136 -5.87 -11.99 20.89
N ILE A 137 -6.51 -12.63 19.91
CA ILE A 137 -6.32 -12.36 18.46
C ILE A 137 -6.62 -10.89 18.10
N PRO A 138 -7.82 -10.34 18.37
CA PRO A 138 -8.11 -8.93 18.09
C PRO A 138 -7.24 -7.97 18.92
N THR A 139 -6.80 -8.39 20.11
CA THR A 139 -5.89 -7.62 20.98
C THR A 139 -4.53 -7.42 20.30
N THR A 140 -3.92 -8.52 19.84
CA THR A 140 -2.63 -8.48 19.13
C THR A 140 -2.74 -7.71 17.82
N GLN A 141 -3.83 -7.91 17.07
CA GLN A 141 -4.09 -7.14 15.84
C GLN A 141 -4.22 -5.63 16.10
N ALA A 142 -4.91 -5.24 17.17
CA ALA A 142 -5.06 -3.84 17.56
C ALA A 142 -3.71 -3.19 17.89
N ILE A 143 -2.88 -3.87 18.69
CA ILE A 143 -1.56 -3.38 19.11
C ILE A 143 -0.64 -3.22 17.91
N MET A 144 -0.50 -4.26 17.08
CA MET A 144 0.37 -4.22 15.90
C MET A 144 -0.06 -3.12 14.92
N THR A 145 -1.37 -2.99 14.65
CA THR A 145 -1.88 -1.97 13.74
C THR A 145 -1.77 -0.56 14.32
N MET A 146 -1.83 -0.39 15.64
CA MET A 146 -1.67 0.93 16.26
C MET A 146 -0.23 1.40 16.24
N ARG A 147 0.73 0.48 16.44
CA ARG A 147 2.17 0.78 16.38
C ARG A 147 2.61 1.25 14.99
N SER A 148 1.98 0.73 13.94
CA SER A 148 2.29 1.12 12.55
C SER A 148 1.57 2.39 12.08
N ALA A 149 0.76 3.03 12.93
CA ALA A 149 0.08 4.28 12.60
C ALA A 149 0.78 5.47 13.26
N ASN A 150 1.25 6.42 12.44
CA ASN A 150 1.78 7.68 12.95
C ASN A 150 0.63 8.64 13.27
N LYS A 151 0.44 8.93 14.56
CA LYS A 151 -0.64 9.79 15.06
C LYS A 151 -0.58 11.24 14.56
N LYS A 152 0.60 11.72 14.13
CA LYS A 152 0.78 13.07 13.59
C LYS A 152 -0.07 13.30 12.33
N TYR A 153 -0.29 12.25 11.54
CA TYR A 153 -1.01 12.29 10.26
C TYR A 153 -2.42 11.70 10.37
N VAL A 154 -2.99 11.61 11.57
CA VAL A 154 -4.37 11.11 11.76
C VAL A 154 -5.34 12.29 11.71
N VAL A 155 -6.23 12.26 10.73
CA VAL A 155 -7.19 13.35 10.49
C VAL A 155 -8.56 13.09 11.13
N GLY A 156 -9.32 14.17 11.30
CA GLY A 156 -10.65 14.15 11.92
C GLY A 156 -11.71 13.42 11.08
N GLY A 157 -12.92 13.29 11.63
CA GLY A 157 -14.02 12.56 10.98
C GLY A 157 -14.50 13.17 9.66
N LYS A 158 -14.58 14.51 9.57
CA LYS A 158 -14.97 15.24 8.36
C LYS A 158 -13.88 15.16 7.29
N GLU A 159 -12.66 15.57 7.65
CA GLU A 159 -11.44 15.50 6.81
C GLU A 159 -11.20 14.09 6.27
N TRP A 160 -11.40 13.05 7.08
CA TRP A 160 -11.28 11.67 6.62
C TRP A 160 -12.18 11.34 5.43
N LYS A 161 -13.40 11.87 5.38
CA LYS A 161 -14.30 11.60 4.26
C LYS A 161 -13.76 12.23 2.97
N GLU A 162 -13.18 13.42 3.08
CA GLU A 162 -12.57 14.16 1.97
C GLU A 162 -11.30 13.46 1.48
N VAL A 163 -10.36 13.17 2.38
CA VAL A 163 -9.12 12.43 2.09
C VAL A 163 -9.44 11.05 1.49
N LYS A 164 -10.43 10.33 2.03
CA LYS A 164 -10.86 9.04 1.47
C LYS A 164 -11.46 9.18 0.07
N LYS A 165 -12.19 10.26 -0.22
CA LYS A 165 -12.78 10.51 -1.54
C LYS A 165 -11.68 10.86 -2.55
N ALA A 166 -10.75 11.74 -2.18
CA ALA A 166 -9.61 12.11 -3.01
C ALA A 166 -8.70 10.91 -3.32
N GLN A 167 -8.36 10.09 -2.32
CA GLN A 167 -7.56 8.88 -2.56
C GLN A 167 -8.28 7.88 -3.48
N LYS A 168 -9.60 7.73 -3.34
CA LYS A 168 -10.39 6.86 -4.24
C LYS A 168 -10.40 7.39 -5.68
N ALA A 169 -10.44 8.70 -5.88
CA ALA A 169 -10.35 9.31 -7.20
C ALA A 169 -8.98 9.06 -7.83
N LYS A 170 -7.90 9.33 -7.09
CA LYS A 170 -6.51 9.05 -7.51
C LYS A 170 -6.32 7.58 -7.92
N ILE A 171 -6.76 6.63 -7.10
CA ILE A 171 -6.68 5.19 -7.45
C ILE A 171 -7.49 4.86 -8.71
N LYS A 172 -8.65 5.51 -8.91
CA LYS A 172 -9.46 5.30 -10.11
C LYS A 172 -8.74 5.79 -11.38
N GLU A 173 -8.10 6.94 -11.30
CA GLU A 173 -7.29 7.51 -12.39
C GLU A 173 -6.09 6.59 -12.71
N LEU A 174 -5.36 6.14 -11.69
CA LEU A 174 -4.27 5.18 -11.87
C LEU A 174 -4.73 3.87 -12.52
N LYS A 175 -5.92 3.37 -12.15
CA LYS A 175 -6.53 2.20 -12.79
C LYS A 175 -6.95 2.45 -14.24
N GLN A 176 -7.29 3.69 -14.61
CA GLN A 176 -7.63 4.04 -15.99
C GLN A 176 -6.37 4.10 -16.84
N LYS A 177 -5.33 4.79 -16.35
CA LYS A 177 -4.01 4.85 -17.01
C LYS A 177 -3.43 3.47 -17.28
N ALA A 178 -3.41 2.60 -16.26
CA ALA A 178 -2.90 1.24 -16.40
C ALA A 178 -3.68 0.38 -17.44
N LYS A 179 -4.93 0.72 -17.73
CA LYS A 179 -5.72 0.04 -18.78
C LYS A 179 -5.39 0.54 -20.17
N GLU A 180 -5.23 1.85 -20.33
CA GLU A 180 -4.83 2.46 -21.60
C GLU A 180 -3.48 1.91 -22.07
N GLU A 181 -2.54 1.75 -21.13
CA GLU A 181 -1.23 1.13 -21.36
C GLU A 181 -1.32 -0.36 -21.72
N GLN A 182 -2.28 -1.11 -21.18
CA GLN A 182 -2.50 -2.53 -21.53
C GLN A 182 -3.22 -2.72 -22.88
N SER A 183 -3.93 -1.70 -23.35
CA SER A 183 -4.65 -1.72 -24.63
C SER A 183 -3.85 -1.17 -25.81
N SER A 184 -2.65 -0.64 -25.56
CA SER A 184 -1.70 -0.15 -26.56
C SER A 184 -0.68 -1.23 -26.89
#